data_AF-I0SID3-F1
#
_entry.id   AF-I0SID3-F1
#
_cell.length_a   1.000
_cell.length_b   1.000
_cell.length_c   1.000
_cell.angle_alpha   90.00
_cell.angle_beta   90.00
_cell.angle_gamma   90.00
#
_symmetry.space_group_name_H-M   'P 1'
#
loop_
_entity.id
_entity.type
_entity.pdbx_description
1 polymer ?
#
loop_
_entity_poly.entity_id
_entity_poly.type
_entity_poly.pdbx_seq_one_letter_code
_entity_poly.pdbx_strand_id
1 'polypeptide(L)'
;MKDYILGNQTLIGKREFLQLSMQITSNIVEMQDLRRDLSDVEEKVANVVDTLSNVVYKSELSELLLDLSNPQLKSGFLLLNGQPVEANIAYKDIYSIAKKSSYIVDNYIGVKTLVLLKEINLSVKIIIFSDNTGKGLHTLEYQDFCREYPHVSIKFQKSGKVFHDRYIIIDWNTDS
;
A
#
# COMPACT_ATOMS: atom_id res chain seq x y z
N MET A 1 -72.49 -3.39 -5.74
CA MET A 1 -71.02 -3.19 -5.68
C MET A 1 -70.68 -1.71 -5.42
N LYS A 2 -71.46 -1.04 -4.56
CA LYS A 2 -71.31 0.39 -4.19
C LYS A 2 -71.03 0.56 -2.69
N ASP A 3 -70.74 -0.57 -2.03
CA ASP A 3 -70.66 -0.70 -0.57
C ASP A 3 -69.20 -0.82 -0.08
N TYR A 4 -68.22 -0.48 -0.92
CA TYR A 4 -66.80 -0.54 -0.60
C TYR A 4 -66.10 0.83 -0.46
N ILE A 5 -66.83 1.95 -0.53
CA ILE A 5 -66.25 3.31 -0.41
C ILE A 5 -66.73 4.03 0.86
N LEU A 6 -67.31 3.31 1.82
CA LEU A 6 -67.76 3.86 3.10
C LEU A 6 -67.12 3.07 4.24
N GLY A 7 -65.83 3.29 4.45
CA GLY A 7 -65.05 2.67 5.52
C GLY A 7 -63.71 3.35 5.70
N ASN A 8 -63.71 4.43 6.51
CA ASN A 8 -62.54 5.11 7.06
C ASN A 8 -61.56 5.76 6.07
N GLN A 9 -61.95 6.90 5.49
CA GLN A 9 -60.98 8.00 5.36
C GLN A 9 -60.84 8.65 6.75
N THR A 10 -59.95 8.12 7.58
CA THR A 10 -59.46 8.81 8.78
C THR A 10 -58.65 10.02 8.33
N LEU A 11 -59.35 11.10 7.97
CA LEU A 11 -58.77 12.41 7.76
C LEU A 11 -58.23 12.88 9.12
N ILE A 12 -56.93 13.12 9.19
CA ILE A 12 -56.26 13.68 10.38
C ILE A 12 -56.97 14.98 10.75
N GLY A 13 -57.46 15.08 11.99
CA GLY A 13 -58.09 16.29 12.49
C GLY A 13 -57.08 17.44 12.59
N LYS A 14 -57.53 18.69 12.46
CA LYS A 14 -56.65 19.89 12.53
C LYS A 14 -55.71 19.90 13.76
N ARG A 15 -56.16 19.34 14.90
CA ARG A 15 -55.37 19.21 16.13
C ARG A 15 -54.25 18.18 16.02
N GLU A 16 -54.53 17.02 15.44
CA GLU A 16 -53.55 15.94 15.23
C GLU A 16 -52.50 16.36 14.21
N PHE A 17 -52.92 17.07 13.16
CA PHE A 17 -52.01 17.67 12.17
C PHE A 17 -51.05 18.68 12.82
N LEU A 18 -51.57 19.53 13.72
CA LEU A 18 -50.75 20.50 14.44
C LEU A 18 -49.75 19.80 15.39
N GLN A 19 -50.18 18.77 16.11
CA GLN A 19 -49.31 17.97 16.98
C GLN A 19 -48.19 17.27 16.20
N LEU A 20 -48.52 16.64 15.07
CA LEU A 20 -47.54 16.03 14.17
C LEU A 20 -46.57 17.07 13.61
N SER A 21 -47.07 18.25 13.21
CA SER A 21 -46.22 19.34 12.71
C SER A 21 -45.24 19.85 13.77
N MET A 22 -45.68 19.95 15.03
CA MET A 22 -44.80 20.30 16.15
C MET A 22 -43.74 19.22 16.40
N GLN A 23 -44.11 17.94 16.38
CA GLN A 23 -43.17 16.83 16.53
C GLN A 23 -42.15 16.78 15.38
N ILE A 24 -42.60 16.96 14.13
CA ILE A 24 -41.71 17.02 12.97
C ILE A 24 -40.74 18.21 13.10
N THR A 25 -41.23 19.37 13.54
CA THR A 25 -40.36 20.54 13.75
C THR A 25 -39.33 20.28 14.85
N SER A 26 -39.74 19.67 15.97
CA SER A 26 -38.82 19.27 17.04
C SER A 26 -37.75 18.31 16.53
N ASN A 27 -38.16 17.25 15.82
CA ASN A 27 -37.26 16.26 15.26
C ASN A 27 -36.28 16.88 14.25
N ILE A 28 -36.72 17.87 13.45
CA ILE A 28 -35.84 18.60 12.51
C ILE A 28 -34.76 19.36 13.27
N VAL A 29 -35.11 20.03 14.38
CA VAL A 29 -34.14 20.76 15.22
C VAL A 29 -33.15 19.78 15.85
N GLU A 30 -33.63 18.69 16.44
CA GLU A 30 -32.78 17.64 17.03
C GLU A 30 -31.84 17.02 15.98
N MET A 31 -32.31 16.79 14.75
CA MET A 31 -31.46 16.31 13.66
C MET A 31 -30.40 17.32 13.22
N GLN A 32 -30.70 18.62 13.29
CA GLN A 32 -29.72 19.67 13.01
C GLN A 32 -28.63 19.72 14.08
N ASP A 33 -29.01 19.59 15.35
CA ASP A 33 -28.07 19.54 16.47
C ASP A 33 -27.18 18.29 16.37
N LEU A 34 -27.77 17.12 16.12
CA LEU A 34 -27.00 15.88 15.89
C LEU A 34 -26.01 15.99 14.74
N ARG A 35 -26.40 16.64 13.63
CA ARG A 35 -25.49 16.85 12.49
C ARG A 35 -24.31 17.74 12.87
N ARG A 36 -24.54 18.74 13.70
CA ARG A 36 -23.49 19.63 14.21
C ARG A 36 -22.53 18.85 15.11
N ASP A 37 -23.05 18.09 16.06
CA ASP A 37 -22.24 17.27 16.97
C ASP A 37 -21.39 16.25 16.20
N LEU A 38 -21.94 15.62 15.15
CA LEU A 38 -21.19 14.72 14.27
C LEU A 38 -20.06 15.44 13.53
N SER A 39 -20.30 16.66 13.05
CA SER A 39 -19.27 17.46 12.38
C SER A 39 -18.12 17.81 13.34
N ASP A 40 -18.44 18.17 14.58
CA ASP A 40 -17.44 18.45 15.62
C ASP A 40 -16.63 17.20 16.01
N VAL A 41 -17.26 16.01 15.99
CA VAL A 41 -16.59 14.73 16.21
C VAL A 41 -15.65 14.38 15.05
N GLU A 42 -16.08 14.57 13.81
CA GLU A 42 -15.24 14.36 12.62
C GLU A 42 -13.97 15.22 12.66
N GLU A 43 -14.11 16.50 13.03
CA GLU A 43 -12.96 17.41 13.18
C GLU A 43 -12.01 16.94 14.29
N LYS A 44 -12.54 16.52 15.44
CA LYS A 44 -11.72 15.98 16.53
C LYS A 44 -10.97 14.70 16.13
N VAL A 45 -11.63 13.81 15.39
CA VAL A 45 -10.99 12.58 14.89
C VAL A 45 -9.88 12.91 13.90
N ALA A 46 -10.10 13.84 12.97
CA ALA A 46 -9.06 14.28 12.03
C ALA A 46 -7.83 14.83 12.76
N ASN A 47 -8.03 15.67 13.79
CA ASN A 47 -6.95 16.22 14.60
C ASN A 47 -6.19 15.15 15.39
N VAL A 48 -6.88 14.15 15.95
CA VAL A 48 -6.23 13.03 16.66
C VAL A 48 -5.42 12.18 15.70
N VAL A 49 -5.95 11.88 14.50
CA VAL A 49 -5.23 11.10 13.47
C VAL A 49 -3.95 11.81 13.05
N ASP A 50 -4.00 13.12 12.76
CA ASP A 50 -2.81 13.90 12.40
C ASP A 50 -1.78 13.95 13.54
N THR A 51 -2.24 14.17 14.78
CA THR A 51 -1.35 14.17 15.96
C THR A 51 -0.68 12.80 16.14
N LEU A 52 -1.43 11.71 15.95
CA LEU A 52 -0.91 10.35 16.09
C LEU A 52 0.11 10.04 14.98
N SER A 53 -0.17 10.41 13.73
CA SER A 53 0.79 10.32 12.62
C SER A 53 2.09 11.05 12.95
N ASN A 54 2.01 12.30 13.41
CA ASN A 54 3.19 13.09 13.78
C ASN A 54 4.01 12.47 14.93
N VAL A 55 3.35 11.90 15.94
CA VAL A 55 4.04 11.22 17.06
C VAL A 55 4.75 9.96 16.58
N VAL A 56 4.10 9.15 15.72
CA VAL A 56 4.69 7.93 15.15
C VAL A 56 5.94 8.25 14.32
N TYR A 57 5.85 9.26 13.44
CA TYR A 57 7.01 9.71 12.66
C TYR A 57 8.17 10.15 13.55
N LYS A 58 7.88 10.87 14.64
CA LYS A 58 8.91 11.33 15.58
C LYS A 58 9.54 10.16 16.34
N SER A 59 8.79 9.13 16.72
CA SER A 59 9.34 7.95 17.39
C SER A 59 10.24 7.13 16.47
N GLU A 60 9.82 6.86 15.23
CA GLU A 60 10.61 6.07 14.28
C GLU A 60 11.92 6.78 13.91
N LEU A 61 11.88 8.09 13.67
CA LEU A 61 13.09 8.88 13.45
C LEU A 61 14.01 8.95 14.67
N SER A 62 13.44 8.89 15.89
CA SER A 62 14.23 8.91 17.13
C SER A 62 15.02 7.62 17.31
N GLU A 63 14.44 6.47 16.99
CA GLU A 63 15.15 5.19 16.99
C GLU A 63 16.28 5.17 15.96
N LEU A 64 16.04 5.66 14.73
CA LEU A 64 17.09 5.79 13.72
C LEU A 64 18.23 6.70 14.19
N LEU A 65 17.91 7.86 14.78
CA LEU A 65 18.92 8.78 15.31
C LEU A 65 19.73 8.16 16.44
N LEU A 66 19.07 7.37 17.29
CA LEU A 66 19.74 6.64 18.38
C LEU A 66 20.71 5.60 17.82
N ASP A 67 20.30 4.83 16.81
CA ASP A 67 21.19 3.85 16.18
C ASP A 67 22.35 4.52 15.44
N LEU A 68 22.11 5.64 14.74
CA LEU A 68 23.16 6.44 14.09
C LEU A 68 24.16 7.01 15.10
N SER A 69 23.71 7.32 16.32
CA SER A 69 24.57 7.81 17.41
C SER A 69 25.45 6.71 18.00
N ASN A 70 25.19 5.44 17.68
CA ASN A 70 25.94 4.30 18.18
C ASN A 70 26.88 3.72 17.10
N PRO A 71 28.17 4.11 17.09
CA PRO A 71 29.13 3.65 16.08
C PRO A 71 29.43 2.14 16.13
N GLN A 72 28.97 1.42 17.16
CA GLN A 72 29.11 -0.04 17.27
C GLN A 72 28.01 -0.79 16.49
N LEU A 73 26.87 -0.14 16.21
CA LEU A 73 25.79 -0.70 15.40
C LEU A 73 26.13 -0.53 13.92
N LYS A 74 26.68 -1.57 13.30
CA LYS A 74 26.83 -1.66 11.84
C LYS A 74 25.50 -2.07 11.18
N SER A 75 24.41 -1.33 11.42
CA SER A 75 23.19 -1.48 10.65
C SER A 75 23.17 -0.44 9.52
N GLY A 76 22.89 -0.91 8.30
CA GLY A 76 22.58 -0.02 7.18
C GLY A 76 21.10 0.32 7.21
N PHE A 77 20.77 1.58 6.94
CA PHE A 77 19.38 2.04 6.85
C PHE A 77 19.03 2.30 5.39
N LEU A 78 17.78 2.01 5.02
CA LEU A 78 17.20 2.39 3.75
C LEU A 78 16.10 3.41 3.99
N LEU A 79 16.18 4.51 3.25
CA LEU A 79 15.17 5.56 3.26
C LEU A 79 14.49 5.60 1.90
N LEU A 80 13.16 5.57 1.89
CA LEU A 80 12.33 5.77 0.70
C LEU A 80 11.36 6.90 0.98
N ASN A 81 11.36 7.93 0.13
CA ASN A 81 10.53 9.13 0.30
C ASN A 81 10.68 9.79 1.69
N GLY A 82 11.88 9.74 2.26
CA GLY A 82 12.18 10.34 3.57
C GLY A 82 11.79 9.49 4.79
N GLN A 83 11.30 8.27 4.59
CA GLN A 83 10.88 7.36 5.65
C GLN A 83 11.78 6.11 5.70
N PRO A 84 12.09 5.56 6.90
CA PRO A 84 12.72 4.25 7.02
C PRO A 84 11.84 3.18 6.39
N VAL A 85 12.46 2.30 5.61
CA VAL A 85 11.75 1.19 4.99
C VAL A 85 12.62 -0.06 4.99
N GLU A 86 11.97 -1.21 5.13
CA GLU A 86 12.64 -2.48 4.92
C GLU A 86 13.01 -2.66 3.44
N ALA A 87 14.24 -3.11 3.18
CA ALA A 87 14.74 -3.30 1.82
C ALA A 87 13.82 -4.19 0.97
N ASN A 88 13.25 -5.25 1.55
CA ASN A 88 12.34 -6.15 0.81
C ASN A 88 11.08 -5.44 0.33
N ILE A 89 10.51 -4.55 1.14
CA ILE A 89 9.32 -3.76 0.79
C ILE A 89 9.68 -2.79 -0.33
N ALA A 90 10.77 -2.04 -0.17
CA ALA A 90 11.22 -1.09 -1.18
C ALA A 90 11.50 -1.76 -2.54
N TYR A 91 12.14 -2.93 -2.56
CA TYR A 91 12.38 -3.67 -3.80
C TYR A 91 11.07 -4.14 -4.44
N LYS A 92 10.12 -4.67 -3.66
CA LYS A 92 8.80 -5.05 -4.18
C LYS A 92 8.09 -3.87 -4.81
N ASP A 93 8.09 -2.73 -4.13
CA ASP A 93 7.46 -1.50 -4.63
C ASP A 93 8.12 -1.07 -5.95
N ILE A 94 9.46 -1.02 -6.02
CA ILE A 94 10.19 -0.68 -7.24
C ILE A 94 9.85 -1.64 -8.39
N TYR A 95 9.83 -2.94 -8.13
CA TYR A 95 9.51 -3.94 -9.16
C TYR A 95 8.06 -3.87 -9.62
N SER A 96 7.13 -3.49 -8.75
CA SER A 96 5.72 -3.33 -9.09
C SER A 96 5.44 -2.20 -10.08
N ILE A 97 6.36 -1.23 -10.19
CA ILE A 97 6.27 -0.11 -11.13
C ILE A 97 6.44 -0.58 -12.59
N ALA A 98 7.14 -1.70 -12.82
CA ALA A 98 7.43 -2.19 -14.16
C ALA A 98 6.17 -2.60 -14.92
N LYS A 99 6.03 -2.11 -16.15
CA LYS A 99 4.90 -2.45 -17.04
C LYS A 99 5.31 -3.36 -18.19
N LYS A 100 6.55 -3.27 -18.66
CA LYS A 100 7.04 -3.99 -19.85
C LYS A 100 8.30 -4.79 -19.56
N SER A 101 9.26 -4.21 -18.83
CA SER A 101 10.53 -4.87 -18.55
C SER A 101 11.21 -4.37 -17.28
N SER A 102 11.96 -5.25 -16.64
CA SER A 102 12.84 -4.93 -15.51
C SER A 102 14.22 -5.51 -15.79
N TYR A 103 15.23 -4.64 -15.84
CA TYR A 103 16.64 -5.02 -15.99
C TYR A 103 17.32 -4.83 -14.64
N ILE A 104 17.89 -5.92 -14.11
CA ILE A 104 18.51 -5.95 -12.79
C ILE A 104 19.98 -6.27 -12.98
N VAL A 105 20.86 -5.39 -12.54
CA VAL A 105 22.31 -5.62 -12.49
C VAL A 105 22.67 -5.87 -11.04
N ASP A 106 22.97 -7.12 -10.70
CA ASP A 106 23.40 -7.50 -9.35
C ASP A 106 24.23 -8.78 -9.39
N ASN A 107 25.42 -8.74 -8.82
CA ASN A 107 26.33 -9.88 -8.74
C ASN A 107 26.09 -10.78 -7.52
N TYR A 108 25.21 -10.39 -6.60
CA TYR A 108 24.90 -11.10 -5.36
C TYR A 108 23.45 -11.58 -5.33
N ILE A 109 23.06 -12.39 -6.32
CA ILE A 109 21.73 -12.95 -6.43
C ILE A 109 21.58 -14.24 -5.61
N GLY A 110 20.36 -14.50 -5.13
CA GLY A 110 20.02 -15.74 -4.42
C GLY A 110 18.51 -15.98 -4.38
N VAL A 111 18.07 -16.94 -3.56
CA VAL A 111 16.64 -17.28 -3.42
C VAL A 111 15.80 -16.07 -3.01
N LYS A 112 16.32 -15.21 -2.12
CA LYS A 112 15.63 -13.97 -1.71
C LYS A 112 15.34 -13.06 -2.90
N THR A 113 16.27 -12.94 -3.85
CA THR A 113 16.07 -12.17 -5.07
C THR A 113 14.91 -12.74 -5.88
N LEU A 114 14.85 -14.07 -6.05
CA LEU A 114 13.75 -14.73 -6.79
C LEU A 114 12.39 -14.50 -6.11
N VAL A 115 12.34 -14.59 -4.78
CA VAL A 115 11.10 -14.37 -4.01
C VAL A 115 10.57 -12.95 -4.19
N LEU A 116 11.44 -11.93 -4.31
CA LEU A 116 11.01 -10.55 -4.58
C LEU A 116 10.41 -10.39 -5.99
N LEU A 117 10.83 -11.21 -6.94
CA LEU A 117 10.40 -11.14 -8.34
C LEU A 117 9.12 -11.93 -8.63
N LYS A 118 8.67 -12.77 -7.68
CA LYS A 118 7.52 -13.67 -7.91
C LYS A 118 6.19 -12.94 -8.07
N GLU A 119 6.06 -11.74 -7.52
CA GLU A 119 4.83 -10.94 -7.50
C GLU A 119 4.76 -9.95 -8.69
N ILE A 120 5.78 -9.92 -9.55
CA ILE A 120 5.79 -9.06 -10.74
C ILE A 120 4.70 -9.49 -11.73
N ASN A 121 4.11 -8.50 -12.41
CA ASN A 121 3.13 -8.74 -13.47
C ASN A 121 3.67 -9.69 -14.55
N LEU A 122 2.87 -10.70 -14.92
CA LEU A 122 3.23 -11.76 -15.87
C LEU A 122 3.70 -11.24 -17.24
N SER A 123 3.24 -10.06 -17.64
CA SER A 123 3.62 -9.44 -18.93
C SER A 123 5.00 -8.78 -18.91
N VAL A 124 5.59 -8.59 -17.73
CA VAL A 124 6.88 -7.92 -17.56
C VAL A 124 8.02 -8.90 -17.82
N LYS A 125 8.90 -8.53 -18.73
CA LYS A 125 10.11 -9.30 -19.02
C LYS A 125 11.20 -8.97 -18.00
N ILE A 126 11.67 -9.98 -17.28
CA ILE A 126 12.74 -9.82 -16.28
C ILE A 126 14.08 -10.29 -16.85
N ILE A 127 15.08 -9.41 -16.84
CA ILE A 127 16.45 -9.72 -17.28
C ILE A 127 17.41 -9.39 -16.14
N ILE A 128 18.18 -10.38 -15.70
CA ILE A 128 19.17 -10.23 -14.64
C ILE A 128 20.57 -10.36 -15.23
N PHE A 129 21.38 -9.32 -15.10
CA PHE A 129 22.80 -9.32 -15.40
C PHE A 129 23.58 -9.66 -14.13
N SER A 130 24.14 -10.87 -14.09
CA SER A 130 24.86 -11.38 -12.93
C SER A 130 25.92 -12.41 -13.30
N ASP A 131 27.09 -12.29 -12.68
CA ASP A 131 28.09 -13.36 -12.68
C ASP A 131 27.87 -14.39 -11.57
N ASN A 132 26.91 -14.15 -10.67
CA ASN A 132 26.56 -15.01 -9.55
C ASN A 132 27.75 -15.28 -8.60
N THR A 133 28.26 -14.20 -7.97
CA THR A 133 29.49 -14.24 -7.16
C THR A 133 29.20 -14.67 -5.71
N GLY A 134 30.14 -15.38 -5.08
CA GLY A 134 30.05 -15.79 -3.68
C GLY A 134 29.12 -17.00 -3.46
N LYS A 135 28.26 -16.94 -2.43
CA LYS A 135 27.22 -17.94 -2.14
C LYS A 135 25.95 -17.67 -2.98
N GLY A 136 26.15 -17.50 -4.28
CA GLY A 136 25.10 -17.08 -5.19
C GLY A 136 23.97 -18.09 -5.34
N LEU A 137 23.07 -17.84 -6.28
CA LEU A 137 21.93 -18.69 -6.60
C LEU A 137 22.38 -20.03 -7.17
N HIS A 138 21.95 -21.14 -6.58
CA HIS A 138 22.23 -22.47 -7.08
C HIS A 138 21.22 -22.90 -8.16
N THR A 139 21.67 -23.76 -9.08
CA THR A 139 20.81 -24.28 -10.15
C THR A 139 19.56 -25.01 -9.61
N LEU A 140 19.71 -25.77 -8.53
CA LEU A 140 18.60 -26.48 -7.89
C LEU A 140 17.52 -25.51 -7.38
N GLU A 141 17.94 -24.47 -6.66
CA GLU A 141 17.05 -23.45 -6.11
C GLU A 141 16.29 -22.72 -7.22
N TYR A 142 16.97 -22.41 -8.33
CA TYR A 142 16.33 -21.80 -9.49
C TYR A 142 15.33 -22.74 -10.16
N GLN A 143 15.67 -24.03 -10.30
CA GLN A 143 14.76 -25.02 -10.88
C GLN A 143 13.51 -25.22 -10.02
N ASP A 144 13.65 -25.28 -8.70
CA ASP A 144 12.52 -25.40 -7.79
C ASP A 144 11.64 -24.14 -7.84
N PHE A 145 12.25 -22.95 -7.90
CA PHE A 145 11.52 -21.69 -8.11
C PHE A 145 10.71 -21.70 -9.41
N CYS A 146 11.32 -22.13 -10.54
CA CYS A 146 10.60 -22.22 -11.81
C CYS A 146 9.47 -23.25 -11.79
N ARG A 147 9.58 -24.31 -10.96
CA ARG A 147 8.52 -25.31 -10.79
C ARG A 147 7.35 -24.77 -9.97
N GLU A 148 7.64 -24.00 -8.92
CA GLU A 148 6.64 -23.38 -8.05
C GLU A 148 5.94 -22.19 -8.74
N TYR A 149 6.70 -21.39 -9.50
CA TYR A 149 6.23 -20.17 -10.17
C TYR A 149 6.48 -20.23 -11.69
N PRO A 150 5.78 -21.12 -12.44
CA PRO A 150 6.03 -21.34 -13.87
C PRO A 150 5.68 -20.13 -14.76
N HIS A 151 4.93 -19.17 -14.21
CA HIS A 151 4.50 -17.96 -14.88
C HIS A 151 5.56 -16.84 -14.83
N VAL A 152 6.57 -16.95 -13.96
CA VAL A 152 7.63 -15.96 -13.82
C VAL A 152 8.78 -16.32 -14.77
N SER A 153 9.01 -15.50 -15.80
CA SER A 153 10.08 -15.71 -16.77
C SER A 153 11.27 -14.80 -16.49
N ILE A 154 12.36 -15.39 -16.00
CA ILE A 154 13.63 -14.69 -15.71
C ILE A 154 14.68 -15.11 -16.73
N LYS A 155 15.33 -14.13 -17.36
CA LYS A 155 16.47 -14.37 -18.25
C LYS A 155 17.76 -13.90 -17.59
N PHE A 156 18.74 -14.79 -17.48
CA PHE A 156 20.07 -14.44 -16.96
C PHE A 156 21.03 -14.08 -18.09
N GLN A 157 21.83 -13.04 -17.87
CA GLN A 157 22.93 -12.62 -18.73
C GLN A 157 24.18 -12.42 -17.88
N LYS A 158 25.36 -12.67 -18.45
CA LYS A 158 26.63 -12.42 -17.75
C LYS A 158 26.96 -10.94 -17.77
N SER A 159 27.38 -10.41 -16.62
CA SER A 159 27.80 -9.01 -16.45
C SER A 159 29.30 -8.82 -16.67
N GLY A 160 30.08 -9.91 -16.79
CA GLY A 160 31.48 -9.87 -17.24
C GLY A 160 32.48 -9.41 -16.17
N LYS A 161 32.07 -9.44 -14.91
CA LYS A 161 32.78 -9.01 -13.69
C LYS A 161 33.14 -7.53 -13.67
N VAL A 162 32.49 -6.74 -14.51
CA VAL A 162 32.74 -5.29 -14.63
C VAL A 162 31.95 -4.49 -13.59
N PHE A 163 30.79 -5.01 -13.17
CA PHE A 163 29.86 -4.28 -12.31
C PHE A 163 29.97 -4.69 -10.84
N HIS A 164 30.35 -3.75 -9.99
CA HIS A 164 30.27 -3.89 -8.53
C HIS A 164 29.03 -3.19 -7.94
N ASP A 165 28.53 -2.20 -8.67
CA ASP A 165 27.31 -1.47 -8.31
C ASP A 165 26.06 -2.28 -8.66
N ARG A 166 24.94 -1.92 -8.01
CA ARG A 166 23.64 -2.54 -8.24
C ARG A 166 22.69 -1.55 -8.88
N TYR A 167 22.06 -1.97 -9.97
CA TYR A 167 21.11 -1.14 -10.71
C TYR A 167 19.81 -1.90 -10.94
N ILE A 168 18.69 -1.20 -10.80
CA ILE A 168 17.38 -1.66 -11.26
C ILE A 168 16.91 -0.62 -12.27
N ILE A 169 16.66 -1.06 -13.49
CA ILE A 169 16.24 -0.22 -14.60
C ILE A 169 14.87 -0.72 -15.05
N ILE A 170 13.88 0.15 -14.93
CA ILE A 170 12.49 -0.16 -15.26
C ILE A 170 12.17 0.39 -16.65
N ASP A 171 11.54 -0.44 -17.49
CA ASP A 171 10.94 -0.04 -18.75
C ASP A 171 11.89 0.71 -19.72
N TRP A 172 13.18 0.32 -19.72
CA TRP A 172 14.20 0.89 -20.59
C TRP A 172 13.85 0.76 -22.08
N ASN A 173 14.00 1.88 -22.80
CA ASN A 173 13.75 1.99 -24.24
C ASN A 173 12.32 1.55 -24.62
N THR A 174 11.35 1.89 -23.78
CA THR A 174 9.94 1.71 -24.11
C THR A 174 9.26 3.06 -24.20
N ASP A 175 8.52 3.27 -25.29
CA ASP A 175 7.70 4.47 -25.44
C ASP A 175 6.61 4.46 -24.37
N SER A 176 6.38 5.63 -23.78
CA SER A 176 5.46 5.87 -22.65
C SER A 176 4.02 5.43 -22.95
#